data_AF-A0A9Q5D5X2-F1
#
_entry.id   AF-A0A9Q5D5X2-F1
#
_cell.length_a   1.000
_cell.length_b   1.000
_cell.length_c   1.000
_cell.angle_alpha   90.00
_cell.angle_beta   90.00
_cell.angle_gamma   90.00
#
_symmetry.space_group_name_H-M   'P 1'
#
loop_
_entity.id
_entity.type
_entity.pdbx_description
1 polymer ?
#
loop_
_entity_poly.entity_id
_entity_poly.type
_entity_poly.pdbx_seq_one_letter_code
_entity_poly.pdbx_strand_id
1 'polypeptide(L)'
;MNRTTFPHTAVKVMLILLAAIILFHIAVTVKLIPYDIVWGGRITSNEQLLTAEVISITINLLLIAILLLKADYIRHTLPQRWLNITLWAYVVLFALNTAGNLMAENQLEKIMFTPVTLLFVILLIRIAVATPEKRG
;
A
#
# COMPACT_ATOMS: atom_id res chain seq x y z
N MET A 1 -7.10 -31.82 3.03
CA MET A 1 -7.43 -30.37 2.95
C MET A 1 -6.24 -29.62 3.53
N ASN A 2 -5.33 -29.11 2.69
CA ASN A 2 -4.12 -28.40 3.17
C ASN A 2 -4.53 -27.09 3.84
N ARG A 3 -4.40 -27.02 5.17
CA ARG A 3 -4.50 -25.77 5.90
C ARG A 3 -3.26 -24.95 5.57
N THR A 4 -3.38 -24.03 4.62
CA THR A 4 -2.31 -23.07 4.34
C THR A 4 -2.16 -22.17 5.56
N THR A 5 -1.00 -22.23 6.20
CA THR A 5 -0.62 -21.35 7.31
C THR A 5 -0.70 -19.89 6.87
N PHE A 6 -1.16 -18.99 7.74
CA PHE A 6 -1.28 -17.56 7.44
C PHE A 6 0.07 -16.96 6.98
N PRO A 7 0.10 -16.14 5.90
CA PRO A 7 1.35 -15.71 5.25
C PRO A 7 2.02 -14.55 5.99
N HIS A 8 2.52 -14.78 7.21
CA HIS A 8 3.19 -13.74 8.01
C HIS A 8 4.38 -13.09 7.28
N THR A 9 5.13 -13.83 6.47
CA THR A 9 6.21 -13.27 5.65
C THR A 9 5.68 -12.23 4.66
N ALA A 10 4.53 -12.47 4.03
CA ALA A 10 3.94 -11.51 3.11
C ALA A 10 3.54 -10.21 3.84
N VAL A 11 2.98 -10.33 5.05
CA VAL A 11 2.65 -9.16 5.88
C VAL A 11 3.92 -8.38 6.24
N LYS A 12 4.98 -9.04 6.70
CA LYS A 12 6.25 -8.36 7.04
C LYS A 12 6.87 -7.64 5.84
N VAL A 13 6.90 -8.29 4.68
CA VAL A 13 7.39 -7.66 3.43
C VAL A 13 6.53 -6.45 3.08
N MET A 14 5.20 -6.58 3.15
CA MET A 14 4.29 -5.47 2.89
C MET A 14 4.51 -4.29 3.85
N LEU A 15 4.72 -4.56 5.14
CA LEU A 15 5.00 -3.52 6.14
C LEU A 15 6.32 -2.79 5.87
N ILE A 16 7.37 -3.50 5.48
CA ILE A 16 8.66 -2.90 5.11
C ILE A 16 8.50 -2.01 3.88
N LEU A 17 7.78 -2.49 2.86
CA LEU A 17 7.52 -1.73 1.65
C LEU A 17 6.67 -0.48 1.92
N LEU A 18 5.64 -0.58 2.77
CA LEU A 18 4.82 0.55 3.18
C LEU A 18 5.63 1.60 3.94
N ALA A 19 6.55 1.17 4.83
CA ALA A 19 7.46 2.09 5.49
C ALA A 19 8.36 2.82 4.49
N ALA A 20 8.93 2.12 3.51
CA ALA A 20 9.73 2.74 2.45
C ALA A 20 8.93 3.75 1.61
N ILE A 21 7.69 3.43 1.25
CA ILE A 21 6.80 4.33 0.50
C ILE A 21 6.40 5.56 1.33
N ILE A 22 6.12 5.40 2.62
CA ILE A 22 5.82 6.55 3.49
C ILE A 22 7.06 7.46 3.59
N LEU A 23 8.26 6.90 3.75
CA LEU A 23 9.49 7.69 3.74
C LEU A 23 9.70 8.42 2.41
N PHE A 24 9.37 7.79 1.29
CA PHE A 24 9.38 8.43 -0.02
C PHE A 24 8.42 9.63 -0.08
N HIS A 25 7.16 9.48 0.35
CA HIS A 25 6.19 10.57 0.41
C HIS A 25 6.64 11.72 1.34
N ILE A 26 7.28 11.40 2.47
CA ILE A 26 7.88 12.40 3.36
C ILE A 26 9.00 13.14 2.63
N ALA A 27 9.88 12.43 1.92
CA ALA A 27 10.98 13.02 1.16
C ALA A 27 10.49 13.98 0.06
N VAL A 28 9.39 13.63 -0.63
CA VAL A 28 8.71 14.51 -1.60
C VAL A 28 8.11 15.73 -0.89
N THR A 29 7.45 15.53 0.26
CA THR A 29 6.81 16.61 1.03
C THR A 29 7.84 17.65 1.50
N VAL A 30 9.02 17.21 1.96
CA VAL A 30 10.12 18.11 2.38
C VAL A 30 10.97 18.60 1.20
N LYS A 31 10.54 18.34 -0.04
CA LYS A 31 11.19 18.76 -1.29
C LYS A 31 12.62 18.23 -1.48
N LEU A 32 12.96 17.12 -0.82
CA LEU A 32 14.20 16.39 -1.10
C LEU A 32 14.11 15.69 -2.47
N ILE A 33 12.89 15.34 -2.87
CA ILE A 33 12.57 14.76 -4.17
C ILE A 33 11.73 15.77 -4.97
N PRO A 34 12.09 16.08 -6.22
CA PRO A 34 11.31 16.97 -7.09
C PRO A 34 9.90 16.45 -7.34
N TYR A 35 8.90 17.34 -7.41
CA TYR A 35 7.50 16.90 -7.57
C TYR A 35 7.10 16.56 -9.01
N ASP A 36 7.90 16.94 -10.00
CA ASP A 36 7.71 16.61 -11.41
C ASP A 36 7.92 15.11 -11.72
N ILE A 37 8.50 14.37 -10.76
CA ILE A 37 8.71 12.92 -10.89
C ILE A 37 7.66 12.06 -10.18
N VAL A 38 6.62 12.68 -9.63
CA VAL A 38 5.51 12.00 -8.97
C VAL A 38 4.17 12.41 -9.58
N TRP A 39 3.14 11.59 -9.36
CA TRP A 39 1.76 11.88 -9.76
C TRP A 39 1.59 12.10 -11.28
N GLY A 40 2.35 11.39 -12.11
CA GLY A 40 2.27 11.50 -13.57
C GLY A 40 2.71 12.87 -14.10
N GLY A 41 3.45 13.67 -13.32
CA GLY A 41 3.83 15.04 -13.68
C GLY A 41 2.66 16.04 -13.69
N ARG A 42 1.50 15.69 -13.12
CA ARG A 42 0.27 16.51 -13.19
C ARG A 42 0.14 17.57 -12.09
N ILE A 43 1.07 17.57 -11.14
CA ILE A 43 1.05 18.50 -10.00
C ILE A 43 1.65 19.83 -10.42
N THR A 44 0.88 20.91 -10.28
CA THR A 44 1.29 22.24 -10.72
C THR A 44 1.49 23.24 -9.57
N SER A 45 1.14 22.87 -8.34
CA SER A 45 1.28 23.73 -7.16
C SER A 45 1.74 22.98 -5.91
N ASN A 46 2.38 23.70 -4.98
CA ASN A 46 2.80 23.15 -3.69
C ASN A 46 1.61 22.69 -2.84
N GLU A 47 0.47 23.36 -2.94
CA GLU A 47 -0.75 23.01 -2.19
C GLU A 47 -1.36 21.71 -2.69
N GLN A 48 -1.39 21.53 -4.02
CA GLN A 48 -1.85 20.30 -4.65
C GLN A 48 -0.92 19.13 -4.30
N LEU A 49 0.40 19.37 -4.33
CA LEU A 49 1.40 18.40 -3.89
C LEU A 49 1.15 17.98 -2.44
N LEU A 50 1.10 18.94 -1.51
CA LEU A 50 0.93 18.66 -0.09
C LEU A 50 -0.36 17.88 0.19
N THR A 51 -1.45 18.26 -0.46
CA THR A 51 -2.74 17.54 -0.34
C THR A 51 -2.60 16.09 -0.81
N ALA A 52 -1.99 15.87 -1.98
CA ALA A 52 -1.80 14.53 -2.53
C ALA A 52 -0.88 13.67 -1.63
N GLU A 53 0.23 14.23 -1.15
CA GLU A 53 1.17 13.54 -0.25
C GLU A 53 0.52 13.17 1.09
N VAL A 54 -0.24 14.09 1.72
CA VAL A 54 -0.93 13.82 2.99
C VAL A 54 -1.98 12.72 2.84
N ILE A 55 -2.74 12.73 1.73
CA ILE A 55 -3.71 11.66 1.43
C ILE A 55 -2.99 10.33 1.27
N SER A 56 -1.91 10.28 0.48
CA SER A 56 -1.13 9.06 0.27
C SER A 56 -0.54 8.52 1.58
N ILE A 57 0.08 9.36 2.41
CA ILE A 57 0.61 8.94 3.71
C ILE A 57 -0.52 8.38 4.59
N THR A 58 -1.66 9.07 4.66
CA THR A 58 -2.81 8.65 5.47
C THR A 58 -3.33 7.28 5.03
N ILE A 59 -3.54 7.08 3.73
CA ILE A 59 -3.99 5.81 3.16
C ILE A 59 -3.00 4.67 3.48
N ASN A 60 -1.69 4.92 3.34
CA ASN A 60 -0.69 3.90 3.65
C ASN A 60 -0.61 3.58 5.15
N LEU A 61 -0.76 4.57 6.04
CA LEU A 61 -0.83 4.34 7.49
C LEU A 61 -2.07 3.53 7.89
N LEU A 62 -3.22 3.82 7.28
CA LEU A 62 -4.44 3.02 7.49
C LEU A 62 -4.23 1.57 7.02
N LEU A 63 -3.55 1.35 5.90
CA LEU A 63 -3.21 0.00 5.46
C LEU A 63 -2.30 -0.73 6.45
N ILE A 64 -1.28 -0.06 7.00
CA ILE A 64 -0.44 -0.62 8.06
C ILE A 64 -1.32 -1.09 9.23
N ALA A 65 -2.24 -0.25 9.71
CA ALA A 65 -3.14 -0.62 10.80
C ALA A 65 -3.96 -1.87 10.46
N ILE A 66 -4.56 -1.93 9.26
CA ILE A 66 -5.33 -3.09 8.80
C ILE A 66 -4.48 -4.36 8.73
N LEU A 67 -3.22 -4.27 8.28
CA LEU A 67 -2.31 -5.41 8.22
C LEU A 67 -1.91 -5.93 9.61
N LEU A 68 -1.66 -5.03 10.56
CA LEU A 68 -1.35 -5.39 11.95
C LEU A 68 -2.53 -6.11 12.62
N LEU A 69 -3.75 -5.64 12.37
CA LEU A 69 -4.97 -6.29 12.83
C LEU A 69 -5.14 -7.65 12.14
N LYS A 70 -5.05 -7.70 10.80
CA LYS A 70 -5.21 -8.93 10.02
C LYS A 70 -4.23 -10.03 10.42
N ALA A 71 -3.01 -9.68 10.83
CA ALA A 71 -1.98 -10.61 11.26
C ALA A 71 -2.02 -10.95 12.76
N ASP A 72 -3.06 -10.49 13.49
CA ASP A 72 -3.19 -10.62 14.95
C ASP A 72 -1.97 -10.10 15.74
N TYR A 73 -1.28 -9.08 15.22
CA TYR A 73 -0.19 -8.40 15.92
C TYR A 73 -0.72 -7.42 16.99
N ILE A 74 -1.96 -6.97 16.84
CA ILE A 74 -2.69 -6.13 17.79
C ILE A 74 -4.00 -6.83 18.13
N ARG A 75 -4.35 -6.91 19.43
CA ARG A 75 -5.63 -7.49 19.86
C ARG A 75 -6.79 -6.64 19.34
N HIS A 76 -7.80 -7.29 18.76
CA HIS A 76 -9.00 -6.62 18.28
C HIS A 76 -10.22 -7.55 18.31
N THR A 77 -11.41 -6.94 18.23
CA THR A 77 -12.69 -7.65 18.11
C THR A 77 -13.31 -7.55 16.72
N LEU A 78 -12.64 -6.87 15.79
CA LEU A 78 -13.12 -6.69 14.42
C LEU A 78 -13.31 -8.04 13.70
N PRO A 79 -14.48 -8.27 13.09
CA PRO A 79 -14.70 -9.45 12.27
C PRO A 79 -13.72 -9.53 11.09
N GLN A 80 -13.14 -10.70 10.86
CA GLN A 80 -12.21 -10.97 9.75
C GLN A 80 -12.79 -10.61 8.37
N ARG A 81 -14.12 -10.68 8.21
CA ARG A 81 -14.84 -10.27 7.00
C ARG A 81 -14.56 -8.79 6.65
N TRP A 82 -14.60 -7.90 7.64
CA TRP A 82 -14.39 -6.47 7.39
C TRP A 82 -12.93 -6.17 7.02
N LEU A 83 -11.97 -6.79 7.70
CA LEU A 83 -10.55 -6.69 7.34
C LEU A 83 -10.30 -7.16 5.90
N ASN A 84 -10.94 -8.26 5.48
CA ASN A 84 -10.83 -8.76 4.11
C ASN A 84 -11.44 -7.81 3.08
N ILE A 85 -12.64 -7.27 3.34
CA ILE A 85 -13.29 -6.30 2.44
C ILE A 85 -12.39 -5.07 2.27
N THR A 86 -11.84 -4.55 3.37
CA THR A 86 -10.91 -3.42 3.33
C THR A 86 -9.65 -3.76 2.53
N LEU A 87 -9.04 -4.93 2.75
CA LEU A 87 -7.87 -5.35 1.98
C LEU A 87 -8.17 -5.48 0.48
N TRP A 88 -9.34 -5.99 0.09
CA TRP A 88 -9.75 -6.02 -1.31
C TRP A 88 -9.95 -4.63 -1.91
N ALA A 89 -10.44 -3.65 -1.14
CA ALA A 89 -10.46 -2.26 -1.59
C ALA A 89 -9.04 -1.72 -1.86
N TYR A 90 -8.06 -2.07 -1.02
CA TYR A 90 -6.66 -1.75 -1.27
C TYR A 90 -6.07 -2.47 -2.48
N VAL A 91 -6.47 -3.72 -2.76
CA VAL A 91 -6.09 -4.43 -3.99
C VAL A 91 -6.52 -3.63 -5.22
N VAL A 92 -7.78 -3.17 -5.25
CA VAL A 92 -8.30 -2.34 -6.35
C VAL A 92 -7.52 -1.03 -6.43
N LEU A 93 -7.31 -0.34 -5.31
CA LEU A 93 -6.55 0.91 -5.26
C LEU A 93 -5.15 0.75 -5.86
N PHE A 94 -4.37 -0.25 -5.44
CA PHE A 94 -3.01 -0.46 -5.94
C PHE A 94 -2.97 -1.02 -7.37
N ALA A 95 -4.01 -1.72 -7.81
CA ALA A 95 -4.16 -2.11 -9.21
C ALA A 95 -4.38 -0.87 -10.10
N LEU A 96 -5.23 0.06 -9.66
CA LEU A 96 -5.41 1.36 -10.33
C LEU A 96 -4.11 2.18 -10.32
N ASN A 97 -3.37 2.21 -9.21
CA ASN A 97 -2.05 2.85 -9.18
C ASN A 97 -1.06 2.21 -10.17
N THR A 98 -1.06 0.89 -10.29
CA THR A 98 -0.22 0.18 -11.26
C THR A 98 -0.58 0.57 -12.69
N ALA A 99 -1.88 0.65 -13.01
CA ALA A 99 -2.34 1.14 -14.30
C ALA A 99 -1.95 2.62 -14.53
N GLY A 100 -2.08 3.48 -13.52
CA GLY A 100 -1.65 4.88 -13.56
C GLY A 100 -0.15 5.03 -13.84
N ASN A 101 0.69 4.24 -13.16
CA ASN A 101 2.14 4.24 -13.36
C ASN A 101 2.54 3.77 -14.77
N LEU A 102 1.83 2.77 -15.33
CA LEU A 102 2.04 2.32 -16.71
C LEU A 102 1.68 3.41 -17.73
N MET A 103 0.68 4.23 -17.42
CA MET A 103 0.20 5.34 -18.26
C MET A 103 0.94 6.66 -18.01
N ALA A 104 1.83 6.74 -17.03
CA ALA A 104 2.58 7.95 -16.71
C ALA A 104 3.43 8.42 -17.90
N GLU A 105 3.74 9.70 -17.98
CA GLU A 105 4.69 10.20 -18.99
C GLU A 105 6.14 9.96 -18.54
N ASN A 106 6.38 9.98 -17.22
CA ASN A 106 7.69 9.82 -16.64
C ASN A 106 8.19 8.36 -16.67
N GLN A 107 9.42 8.15 -17.14
CA GLN A 107 10.06 6.83 -17.18
C GLN A 107 10.34 6.26 -15.78
N LEU A 108 10.62 7.11 -14.80
CA LEU A 108 10.88 6.69 -13.43
C LEU A 108 9.63 6.05 -12.81
N GLU A 109 8.45 6.63 -13.02
CA GLU A 109 7.19 6.07 -12.51
C GLU A 109 6.89 4.69 -13.15
N LYS A 110 7.14 4.56 -14.45
CA LYS A 110 7.00 3.29 -15.16
C LYS A 110 7.93 2.21 -14.63
N ILE A 111 9.22 2.51 -14.50
CA ILE A 111 10.25 1.50 -14.23
C ILE A 111 10.34 1.19 -12.73
N MET A 112 10.16 2.19 -11.86
CA MET A 112 10.33 2.04 -10.42
C MET A 112 9.01 1.80 -9.69
N PHE A 113 7.96 2.60 -9.95
CA PHE A 113 6.72 2.50 -9.16
C PHE A 113 5.78 1.40 -9.64
N THR A 114 5.71 1.11 -10.94
CA THR A 114 4.91 -0.01 -11.46
C THR A 114 5.23 -1.36 -10.81
N PRO A 115 6.50 -1.83 -10.75
CA PRO A 115 6.78 -3.12 -10.11
C PRO A 115 6.48 -3.09 -8.61
N VAL A 116 6.65 -1.94 -7.94
CA VAL A 116 6.33 -1.80 -6.52
C VAL A 116 4.82 -1.91 -6.29
N THR A 117 3.99 -1.16 -7.03
CA THR A 117 2.53 -1.22 -6.87
C THR A 117 1.96 -2.56 -7.31
N LEU A 118 2.55 -3.21 -8.32
CA LEU A 118 2.20 -4.57 -8.71
C LEU A 118 2.53 -5.58 -7.60
N LEU A 119 3.69 -5.45 -6.97
CA LEU A 119 4.06 -6.28 -5.83
C LEU A 119 3.09 -6.09 -4.66
N PHE A 120 2.62 -4.85 -4.41
CA PHE A 120 1.60 -4.58 -3.41
C PHE A 120 0.31 -5.33 -3.71
N VAL A 121 -0.18 -5.28 -4.96
CA VAL A 121 -1.37 -6.03 -5.40
C VAL A 121 -1.21 -7.52 -5.10
N ILE A 122 -0.09 -8.13 -5.49
CA ILE A 122 0.17 -9.56 -5.30
C ILE A 122 0.20 -9.92 -3.81
N LEU A 123 0.92 -9.14 -2.99
CA LEU A 123 1.01 -9.37 -1.55
C LEU A 123 -0.35 -9.20 -0.85
N LEU A 124 -1.10 -8.16 -1.22
CA LEU A 124 -2.42 -7.89 -0.66
C LEU A 124 -3.42 -9.00 -1.01
N ILE A 125 -3.44 -9.49 -2.26
CA ILE A 125 -4.27 -10.64 -2.64
C ILE A 125 -3.91 -11.85 -1.78
N ARG A 126 -2.62 -12.17 -1.66
CA ARG A 126 -2.13 -13.29 -0.84
C ARG A 126 -2.58 -13.20 0.63
N ILE A 127 -2.58 -11.99 1.20
CA ILE A 127 -2.99 -11.75 2.59
C ILE A 127 -4.53 -11.78 2.73
N ALA A 128 -5.26 -11.20 1.77
CA ALA A 128 -6.71 -11.07 1.81
C ALA A 128 -7.44 -12.42 1.68
N VAL A 129 -6.91 -13.35 0.88
CA VAL A 129 -7.46 -14.71 0.75
C VAL A 129 -7.11 -15.61 1.93
N ALA A 130 -6.16 -15.20 2.77
CA ALA A 130 -5.74 -15.99 3.92
C ALA A 130 -6.65 -15.75 5.14
N THR A 131 -6.96 -16.83 5.84
CA THR A 131 -7.67 -16.80 7.12
C THR A 131 -6.64 -16.91 8.25
N PRO A 132 -6.56 -15.96 9.19
CA PRO A 132 -5.71 -16.08 10.36
C PRO A 132 -6.15 -17.28 11.19
N GLU A 133 -5.19 -18.03 11.74
CA GLU A 133 -5.52 -19.01 12.77
C GLU A 133 -6.01 -18.26 14.00
N LYS A 134 -7.25 -18.51 14.43
CA LYS A 134 -7.73 -18.01 15.71
C LYS A 134 -6.80 -18.55 16.80
N ARG A 135 -6.02 -17.67 17.44
CA ARG A 135 -5.37 -18.01 18.71
C ARG A 135 -6.50 -18.20 19.73
N GLY A 136 -6.70 -19.45 20.15
CA GLY A 136 -7.65 -19.85 21.19
C GLY A 136 -7.28 -19.28 22.55
#